data_AF-A0A0B8P521-F1
#
_entry.id   AF-A0A0B8P521-F1
#
_cell.length_a   1.000
_cell.length_b   1.000
_cell.length_c   1.000
_cell.angle_alpha   90.00
_cell.angle_beta   90.00
_cell.angle_gamma   90.00
#
_symmetry.space_group_name_H-M   'P 1'
#
loop_
_entity.id
_entity.type
_entity.pdbx_description
1 polymer ?
#
loop_
_entity_poly.entity_id
_entity_poly.type
_entity_poly.pdbx_seq_one_letter_code
_entity_poly.pdbx_strand_id
1 'polypeptide(L)' 'MTYKEQLRSELIEILTTQRQNALAAADSAHDDATHEQSVAETQYDTVGLEAAYLAHGQSQRVADCDMMINRIKRLA' A
#
# COMPACT_ATOMS: atom_id res chain seq x y z
N MET A 1 -20.64 -5.34 -24.06
CA MET A 1 -20.29 -5.22 -22.64
C MET A 1 -21.53 -4.78 -21.88
N THR A 2 -21.90 -5.47 -20.81
CA THR A 2 -23.01 -5.06 -19.93
C THR A 2 -22.54 -3.97 -18.95
N TYR A 3 -23.47 -3.19 -18.38
CA TYR A 3 -23.15 -2.20 -17.35
C TYR A 3 -22.41 -2.81 -16.14
N LYS A 4 -22.77 -4.04 -15.76
CA LYS A 4 -22.08 -4.80 -14.70
C LYS A 4 -20.60 -5.06 -15.05
N GLU A 5 -20.31 -5.38 -16.31
CA GLU A 5 -18.93 -5.61 -16.76
C GLU A 5 -18.10 -4.31 -16.76
N GLN A 6 -18.72 -3.17 -17.10
CA GLN A 6 -18.07 -1.85 -17.04
C GLN A 6 -17.72 -1.49 -15.60
N LEU A 7 -18.68 -1.58 -14.67
CA LEU A 7 -18.43 -1.34 -13.25
C LEU A 7 -17.34 -2.26 -12.67
N ARG A 8 -17.30 -3.52 -13.11
CA ARG A 8 -16.25 -4.46 -12.70
C ARG A 8 -14.87 -3.98 -13.17
N SER A 9 -14.77 -3.51 -14.41
CA SER A 9 -13.52 -2.98 -14.97
C SER A 9 -13.07 -1.73 -14.22
N GLU A 10 -13.98 -0.77 -14.03
CA GLU A 10 -13.70 0.48 -13.30
C GLU A 10 -13.24 0.21 -11.86
N LEU A 11 -13.90 -0.73 -11.17
CA LEU A 11 -13.51 -1.09 -9.81
C LEU A 11 -12.11 -1.73 -9.75
N ILE A 12 -11.76 -2.58 -10.72
CA ILE A 12 -10.42 -3.15 -10.81
C ILE A 12 -9.38 -2.05 -11.07
N GLU A 13 -9.68 -1.07 -11.92
CA GLU A 13 -8.80 0.05 -12.22
C GLU A 13 -8.55 0.90 -10.97
N ILE A 14 -9.61 1.27 -10.24
CA ILE A 14 -9.51 2.02 -8.98
C ILE A 14 -8.64 1.28 -7.96
N LEU A 15 -8.88 -0.02 -7.77
CA LEU A 15 -8.08 -0.83 -6.83
C LEU A 15 -6.63 -0.97 -7.28
N THR A 16 -6.37 -1.03 -8.59
CA THR A 16 -5.01 -1.10 -9.13
C THR A 16 -4.25 0.21 -8.85
N THR A 17 -4.89 1.35 -9.05
CA THR A 17 -4.31 2.66 -8.71
C THR A 17 -4.08 2.79 -7.21
N GLN A 18 -5.02 2.37 -6.37
CA GLN A 18 -4.85 2.37 -4.92
C GLN A 18 -3.68 1.49 -4.46
N ARG A 19 -3.54 0.31 -5.07
CA ARG A 19 -2.42 -0.59 -4.83
C ARG A 19 -1.09 0.04 -5.19
N GLN A 20 -0.99 0.69 -6.35
CA GLN A 20 0.23 1.38 -6.78
C GLN A 20 0.61 2.51 -5.84
N ASN A 21 -0.37 3.31 -5.40
CA ASN A 21 -0.13 4.38 -4.42
C ASN A 21 0.32 3.83 -3.07
N ALA A 22 -0.28 2.73 -2.60
CA ALA A 22 0.14 2.07 -1.36
C ALA A 22 1.56 1.50 -1.48
N LEU A 23 1.92 0.91 -2.64
CA LEU A 23 3.26 0.40 -2.87
C LEU A 23 4.31 1.52 -2.85
N ALA A 24 4.07 2.60 -3.59
CA ALA A 24 4.98 3.76 -3.59
C ALA A 24 5.13 4.39 -2.19
N ALA A 25 4.04 4.44 -1.41
CA ALA A 25 4.08 4.92 -0.04
C ALA A 25 4.81 3.95 0.91
N ALA A 26 4.72 2.63 0.69
CA ALA A 26 5.46 1.63 1.44
C ALA A 26 6.96 1.76 1.19
N ASP A 27 7.36 1.90 -0.08
CA ASP A 27 8.75 2.05 -0.50
C ASP A 27 9.34 3.34 0.09
N SER A 28 8.65 4.47 -0.06
CA SER A 28 9.10 5.75 0.53
C SER A 28 9.25 5.68 2.05
N ALA A 29 8.29 5.09 2.76
CA ALA A 29 8.36 4.97 4.21
C ALA A 29 9.45 3.97 4.65
N HIS A 30 9.76 2.97 3.83
CA HIS A 30 10.87 2.05 4.07
C HIS A 30 12.22 2.74 3.88
N ASP A 31 12.37 3.53 2.82
CA ASP A 31 13.55 4.35 2.58
C ASP A 31 13.77 5.34 3.74
N ASP A 32 12.71 6.03 4.18
CA ASP A 32 12.75 6.90 5.36
C ASP A 32 13.18 6.13 6.62
N ALA A 33 12.64 4.94 6.85
CA ALA A 33 12.98 4.13 8.02
C ALA A 33 14.45 3.68 8.07
N THR A 34 15.09 3.54 6.91
CA THR A 34 16.48 3.08 6.78
C THR A 34 17.47 4.22 6.53
N HIS A 35 16.99 5.45 6.41
CA HIS A 35 17.82 6.62 6.17
C HIS A 35 18.73 6.93 7.38
N GLU A 36 19.91 7.50 7.13
CA GLU A 36 20.88 7.83 8.18
C GLU A 36 20.31 8.80 9.23
N GLN A 37 19.42 9.71 8.81
CA GLN A 37 18.75 10.66 9.71
C GLN A 37 17.68 10.01 10.60
N SER A 38 17.32 8.76 10.34
CA SER A 38 16.34 8.00 11.11
C SER A 38 16.98 7.09 12.16
N VAL A 39 18.31 7.06 12.24
CA VAL A 39 19.05 6.40 13.31
C VAL A 39 18.79 7.17 14.61
N ALA A 40 18.25 6.47 15.61
CA ALA A 40 17.97 7.06 16.91
C ALA A 40 19.26 7.53 17.60
N GLU A 41 19.33 8.81 17.95
CA GLU A 41 20.41 9.41 18.75
C GLU A 41 20.10 9.30 20.26
N THR A 42 18.81 9.28 20.61
CA THR A 42 18.30 9.13 21.97
C THR A 42 17.22 8.03 22.05
N GLN A 43 16.92 7.58 23.27
CA GLN A 43 15.86 6.59 23.51
C GLN A 43 14.43 7.10 23.20
N TYR A 44 14.28 8.40 22.97
CA TYR A 44 12.99 9.03 22.68
C TYR A 44 12.78 9.25 21.18
N ASP A 45 13.78 8.96 20.35
CA ASP A 45 13.71 9.16 18.91
C ASP A 45 12.93 8.02 18.27
N THR A 46 11.82 8.37 17.61
CA THR A 46 10.88 7.40 17.05
C THR A 46 10.79 7.44 15.53
N VAL A 47 11.48 8.37 14.86
CA VAL A 47 11.32 8.64 13.42
C VAL A 47 11.47 7.37 12.58
N GLY A 48 12.58 6.62 12.75
CA GLY A 48 12.79 5.38 12.01
C GLY A 48 11.75 4.29 12.33
N LEU A 49 11.29 4.22 13.58
CA LEU A 49 10.27 3.26 14.02
C LEU A 49 8.89 3.62 13.46
N GLU A 50 8.52 4.90 13.48
CA GLU A 50 7.27 5.42 12.92
C GLU A 50 7.22 5.21 11.41
N ALA A 51 8.31 5.52 10.70
CA ALA A 51 8.45 5.26 9.27
C ALA A 51 8.33 3.76 8.96
N ALA A 52 8.97 2.88 9.74
CA ALA A 52 8.83 1.43 9.57
C ALA A 52 7.40 0.95 9.79
N TYR A 53 6.70 1.51 10.78
CA TYR A 53 5.29 1.19 11.04
C TYR A 53 4.39 1.64 9.89
N LEU A 54 4.65 2.82 9.31
CA LEU A 54 3.95 3.29 8.12
C LEU A 54 4.21 2.37 6.92
N ALA A 55 5.46 1.97 6.67
CA ALA A 55 5.84 1.06 5.60
C ALA A 55 5.10 -0.30 5.72
N HIS A 56 4.99 -0.81 6.95
CA HIS A 56 4.23 -2.02 7.23
C HIS A 56 2.74 -1.84 6.92
N GLY A 57 2.12 -0.75 7.41
CA GLY A 57 0.71 -0.46 7.14
C GLY A 57 0.40 -0.30 5.66
N GLN A 58 1.29 0.33 4.88
CA GLN A 58 1.14 0.45 3.43
C GLN A 58 1.31 -0.90 2.72
N SER A 59 2.24 -1.74 3.18
CA SER A 59 2.40 -3.12 2.67
C SER A 59 1.15 -3.97 2.90
N GLN A 60 0.51 -3.83 4.06
CA GLN A 60 -0.79 -4.47 4.35
C GLN A 60 -1.86 -4.01 3.34
N ARG A 61 -1.92 -2.71 3.05
CA ARG A 61 -2.87 -2.16 2.07
C ARG A 61 -2.64 -2.68 0.65
N VAL A 62 -1.39 -2.90 0.23
CA VAL A 62 -1.08 -3.55 -1.04
C VAL A 62 -1.66 -4.96 -1.09
N ALA A 63 -1.45 -5.75 -0.03
CA ALA A 63 -1.97 -7.12 0.06
C ALA A 63 -3.51 -7.17 0.04
N ASP A 64 -4.17 -6.24 0.72
CA ASP A 64 -5.63 -6.14 0.72
C ASP A 64 -6.18 -5.79 -0.67
N CYS A 65 -5.55 -4.83 -1.37
CA CYS A 65 -5.92 -4.50 -2.75
C CYS A 65 -5.75 -5.71 -3.68
N ASP A 66 -4.65 -6.45 -3.55
CA ASP A 66 -4.41 -7.68 -4.32
C ASP A 66 -5.49 -8.73 -4.05
N MET A 67 -5.89 -8.91 -2.80
CA MET A 67 -6.97 -9.82 -2.44
C MET A 67 -8.29 -9.40 -3.09
N MET A 68 -8.64 -8.11 -3.01
CA MET A 68 -9.88 -7.57 -3.59
C MET A 68 -9.92 -7.69 -5.11
N ILE A 69 -8.83 -7.32 -5.80
CA ILE A 69 -8.70 -7.46 -7.25
C ILE A 69 -8.91 -8.92 -7.66
N ASN A 70 -8.24 -9.86 -6.97
CA ASN A 70 -8.38 -11.28 -7.26
C ASN A 70 -9.81 -11.78 -7.01
N ARG A 71 -10.47 -11.31 -5.95
CA ARG A 71 -11.86 -11.67 -5.66
C ARG A 71 -12.79 -11.19 -6.76
N ILE A 72 -12.64 -9.95 -7.22
CA ILE A 72 -13.47 -9.38 -8.29
C ILE A 72 -13.24 -10.09 -9.61
N LYS A 73 -11.98 -10.42 -9.96
CA LYS A 73 -11.66 -11.19 -11.17
C LYS A 73 -12.28 -12.60 -11.18
N ARG A 74 -12.56 -13.18 -10.01
CA ARG A 74 -13.20 -14.49 -9.85
C ARG A 74 -14.72 -14.44 -9.84
N LEU A 75 -15.33 -13.25 -9.76
CA LEU A 75 -16.78 -13.10 -9.87
C LEU A 75 -17.17 -13.25 -11.34
N ALA A 76 -17.82 -14.37 -11.67
CA ALA A 76 -18.42 -14.65 -12.97
C ALA A 76 -19.40 -13.54 -13.40
#